data_AF-A0A929EPI1-F1
#
_entry.id   AF-A0A929EPI1-F1
#
_cell.length_a   1.000
_cell.length_b   1.000
_cell.length_c   1.000
_cell.angle_alpha   90.00
_cell.angle_beta   90.00
_cell.angle_gamma   90.00
#
_symmetry.space_group_name_H-M   'P 1'
#
loop_
_entity.id
_entity.type
_entity.pdbx_description
1 polymer ?
#
loop_
_entity_poly.entity_id
_entity_poly.type
_entity_poly.pdbx_seq_one_letter_code
_entity_poly.pdbx_strand_id
1 'polypeptide(L)'
;MPDNKMTKDELLAELDNARRLLIKKDEELVEEAARKYDTVRDQSRVLDAFFNNSITPLVVLDRDFNFIMVNHAYARAGKRDISEFDGKNHFDFYPSDAIGIFKEVVSTKTPYQAVARPFSFPGQPERETTY
;
A
#
# COMPACT_ATOMS: atom_id res chain seq x y z
N MET A 1 29.58 -57.20 0.02
CA MET A 1 28.87 -56.20 0.83
C MET A 1 27.39 -56.56 0.79
N PRO A 2 26.72 -56.85 1.91
CA PRO A 2 25.29 -57.15 1.84
C PRO A 2 24.51 -55.86 1.55
N ASP A 3 23.70 -55.88 0.49
CA ASP A 3 22.67 -54.88 0.21
C ASP A 3 21.66 -54.91 1.37
N ASN A 4 21.75 -53.94 2.28
CA ASN A 4 20.79 -53.76 3.36
C ASN A 4 19.50 -53.14 2.78
N LYS A 5 18.72 -53.93 2.03
CA LYS A 5 17.40 -53.51 1.56
C LYS A 5 16.42 -53.59 2.72
N MET A 6 15.85 -52.44 3.08
CA MET A 6 14.75 -52.35 4.03
C MET A 6 13.62 -53.30 3.63
N THR A 7 13.04 -53.92 4.63
CA THR A 7 11.83 -54.72 4.51
C THR A 7 10.63 -53.84 4.16
N LYS A 8 9.58 -54.45 3.61
CA LYS A 8 8.34 -53.75 3.27
C LYS A 8 7.72 -53.04 4.48
N ASP A 9 7.83 -53.63 5.67
CA ASP A 9 7.26 -53.08 6.90
C ASP A 9 8.05 -51.85 7.39
N GLU A 10 9.38 -51.87 7.25
CA GLU A 10 10.24 -50.71 7.53
C GLU A 10 9.93 -49.55 6.57
N LEU A 11 9.74 -49.84 5.28
CA LEU A 11 9.35 -48.82 4.29
C LEU A 11 7.97 -48.21 4.59
N LEU A 12 7.00 -49.02 5.02
CA LEU A 12 5.68 -48.52 5.43
C LEU A 12 5.75 -47.65 6.68
N ALA A 13 6.55 -48.03 7.68
CA ALA A 13 6.76 -47.25 8.89
C ALA A 13 7.45 -45.90 8.59
N GLU A 14 8.43 -45.89 7.69
CA GLU A 14 9.11 -44.66 7.28
C GLU A 14 8.20 -43.73 6.46
N LEU A 15 7.38 -44.30 5.56
CA LEU A 15 6.36 -43.54 4.82
C LEU A 15 5.32 -42.89 5.75
N ASP A 16 4.85 -43.63 6.76
CA ASP A 16 3.91 -43.10 7.75
C ASP A 16 4.53 -41.99 8.59
N ASN A 17 5.79 -42.14 9.00
CA ASN A 17 6.52 -41.09 9.71
C ASN A 17 6.73 -39.84 8.85
N ALA A 18 7.14 -40.01 7.59
CA ALA A 18 7.30 -38.90 6.64
C ALA A 18 5.97 -38.17 6.41
N ARG A 19 4.87 -38.92 6.23
CA ARG A 19 3.53 -38.35 6.08
C ARG A 19 3.08 -37.56 7.30
N ARG A 20 3.31 -38.08 8.51
CA ARG A 20 3.01 -37.36 9.76
C ARG A 20 3.83 -36.08 9.87
N LEU A 21 5.11 -36.12 9.50
CA LEU A 21 5.98 -34.96 9.52
C LEU A 21 5.53 -33.88 8.53
N LEU A 22 5.10 -34.28 7.33
CA LEU A 22 4.55 -33.38 6.32
C LEU A 22 3.27 -32.69 6.80
N ILE A 23 2.32 -33.45 7.34
CA ILE A 23 1.06 -32.89 7.89
C ILE A 23 1.38 -31.86 8.99
N LYS A 24 2.28 -32.20 9.91
CA LYS A 24 2.69 -31.28 10.97
C LYS A 24 3.33 -30.00 10.41
N LYS A 25 4.16 -30.13 9.38
CA LYS A 25 4.79 -28.97 8.73
C LYS A 25 3.78 -28.09 8.01
N ASP A 26 2.81 -28.68 7.34
CA ASP A 26 1.73 -27.95 6.68
C ASP A 26 0.88 -27.16 7.70
N GLU A 27 0.54 -27.78 8.84
CA GLU A 27 -0.16 -27.11 9.93
C GLU A 27 0.64 -25.92 10.49
N GLU A 28 1.94 -26.12 10.78
CA GLU A 28 2.84 -25.05 11.25
C GLU A 28 2.92 -23.87 10.24
N LEU A 29 3.01 -24.18 8.94
CA LEU A 29 3.05 -23.17 7.88
C LEU A 29 1.74 -22.40 7.74
N VAL A 30 0.60 -23.09 7.82
CA VAL A 30 -0.73 -22.46 7.76
C VAL A 30 -0.93 -21.52 8.95
N GLU A 31 -0.55 -21.94 10.15
CA GLU A 31 -0.63 -21.08 11.33
C GLU A 31 0.31 -19.87 11.23
N GLU A 32 1.54 -20.06 10.73
CA GLU A 32 2.48 -18.95 10.53
C GLU A 32 1.94 -17.94 9.51
N ALA A 33 1.38 -18.44 8.40
CA ALA A 33 0.74 -17.59 7.40
C ALA A 33 -0.42 -16.81 8.02
N ALA A 34 -1.32 -17.47 8.76
CA ALA A 34 -2.45 -16.82 9.43
C ALA A 34 -1.99 -15.71 10.37
N ARG A 35 -0.97 -15.95 11.21
CA ARG A 35 -0.38 -14.93 12.10
C ARG A 35 0.19 -13.74 11.33
N LYS A 36 0.87 -13.98 10.21
CA LYS A 36 1.40 -12.91 9.35
C LYS A 36 0.27 -12.11 8.70
N TYR A 37 -0.76 -12.77 8.19
CA TYR A 37 -1.94 -12.13 7.61
C TYR A 37 -2.67 -11.24 8.64
N ASP A 38 -2.89 -11.75 9.85
CA ASP A 38 -3.52 -10.96 10.93
C ASP A 38 -2.69 -9.73 11.29
N THR A 39 -1.36 -9.88 11.39
CA THR A 39 -0.46 -8.75 11.68
C THR A 39 -0.54 -7.67 10.59
N VAL A 40 -0.47 -8.07 9.32
CA VAL A 40 -0.58 -7.13 8.18
C VAL A 40 -1.95 -6.46 8.15
N ARG A 41 -3.03 -7.23 8.40
CA ARG A 41 -4.40 -6.70 8.43
C ARG A 41 -4.55 -5.65 9.53
N ASP A 42 -4.05 -5.93 10.73
CA ASP A 42 -4.16 -5.01 11.86
C ASP A 42 -3.35 -3.74 11.64
N GLN A 43 -2.15 -3.86 11.06
CA GLN A 43 -1.34 -2.70 10.64
C GLN A 43 -2.05 -1.86 9.57
N SER A 44 -2.63 -2.49 8.55
CA SER A 44 -3.40 -1.81 7.51
C SER A 44 -4.56 -1.05 8.12
N ARG A 45 -5.34 -1.69 9.01
CA ARG A 45 -6.49 -1.07 9.67
C ARG A 45 -6.12 0.19 10.43
N VAL A 46 -4.99 0.19 11.15
CA VAL A 46 -4.51 1.37 11.88
C VAL A 46 -4.09 2.48 10.90
N LEU A 47 -3.38 2.13 9.83
CA LEU A 47 -2.98 3.09 8.81
C LEU A 47 -4.18 3.71 8.09
N ASP A 48 -5.15 2.88 7.70
CA ASP A 48 -6.39 3.31 7.04
C ASP A 48 -7.21 4.23 7.94
N ALA A 49 -7.30 3.90 9.24
CA ALA A 49 -7.97 4.75 10.21
C ALA A 49 -7.25 6.10 10.35
N PHE A 50 -5.93 6.11 10.47
CA PHE A 50 -5.14 7.34 10.53
C PHE A 50 -5.31 8.19 9.27
N PHE A 51 -5.14 7.58 8.09
CA PHE A 51 -5.18 8.27 6.81
C PHE A 51 -6.55 8.93 6.57
N ASN A 52 -7.64 8.18 6.78
CA ASN A 52 -9.00 8.64 6.49
C ASN A 52 -9.57 9.60 7.54
N ASN A 53 -9.14 9.51 8.80
CA ASN A 53 -9.62 10.38 9.87
C ASN A 53 -8.69 11.57 10.18
N SER A 54 -7.54 11.65 9.51
CA SER A 54 -6.69 12.84 9.61
C SER A 54 -7.41 14.08 9.07
N ILE A 55 -7.31 15.18 9.80
CA ILE A 55 -7.82 16.49 9.36
C ILE A 55 -6.90 17.14 8.31
N THR A 56 -5.66 16.68 8.19
CA THR A 56 -4.71 17.15 7.20
C THR A 56 -5.03 16.53 5.83
N PRO A 57 -5.10 17.33 4.75
CA PRO A 57 -5.17 16.81 3.39
C PRO A 57 -3.97 15.90 3.06
N LEU A 58 -4.24 14.63 2.76
CA LEU A 58 -3.22 13.65 2.40
C LEU A 58 -3.58 12.97 1.08
N VAL A 59 -2.54 12.74 0.27
CA VAL A 59 -2.62 12.05 -1.02
C VAL A 59 -1.39 11.18 -1.24
N VAL A 60 -1.59 10.01 -1.82
CA VAL A 60 -0.53 9.12 -2.32
C VAL A 60 -0.69 9.02 -3.83
N LEU A 61 0.40 9.28 -4.56
CA LEU A 61 0.44 9.21 -6.03
C LEU A 61 1.42 8.13 -6.49
N ASP A 62 1.20 7.60 -7.69
CA ASP A 62 2.20 6.80 -8.39
C ASP A 62 3.30 7.68 -9.02
N ARG A 63 4.26 7.05 -9.71
CA ARG A 63 5.40 7.75 -10.34
C ARG A 63 5.01 8.61 -11.54
N ASP A 64 3.84 8.35 -12.12
CA ASP A 64 3.27 9.13 -13.21
C ASP A 64 2.29 10.20 -12.68
N PHE A 65 2.18 10.34 -11.36
CA PHE A 65 1.34 11.29 -10.62
C PHE A 65 -0.16 10.97 -10.63
N ASN A 66 -0.53 9.70 -10.88
CA ASN A 66 -1.91 9.25 -10.74
C ASN A 66 -2.26 9.02 -9.27
N PHE A 67 -3.48 9.34 -8.89
CA PHE A 67 -3.96 9.11 -7.53
C PHE A 67 -4.04 7.62 -7.22
N ILE A 68 -3.33 7.18 -6.19
CA ILE A 68 -3.49 5.83 -5.60
C ILE A 68 -4.42 5.91 -4.39
N MET A 69 -4.24 6.93 -3.54
CA MET A 69 -5.07 7.14 -2.35
C MET A 69 -5.27 8.63 -2.10
N VAL A 70 -6.49 9.01 -1.72
CA VAL A 70 -6.86 10.37 -1.33
C VAL A 70 -7.66 10.25 -0.05
N ASN A 71 -7.35 11.05 0.98
CA ASN A 71 -8.18 11.05 2.18
C ASN A 71 -9.36 12.03 2.08
N HIS A 72 -10.33 11.88 2.97
CA HIS A 72 -11.51 12.75 2.96
C HIS A 72 -11.17 14.24 3.15
N ALA A 73 -10.13 14.57 3.92
CA ALA A 73 -9.72 15.96 4.11
C ALA A 73 -9.23 16.60 2.79
N TYR A 74 -8.46 15.87 1.98
CA TYR A 74 -8.00 16.31 0.67
C TYR A 74 -9.16 16.50 -0.31
N ALA A 75 -10.05 15.52 -0.42
CA ALA A 75 -11.22 15.60 -1.28
C ALA A 75 -12.11 16.82 -0.92
N ARG A 76 -12.38 17.03 0.38
CA ARG A 76 -13.12 18.20 0.87
C ARG A 76 -12.43 19.52 0.56
N ALA A 77 -11.11 19.61 0.70
CA ALA A 77 -10.35 20.82 0.37
C ALA A 77 -10.48 21.17 -1.13
N GLY A 78 -10.57 20.17 -2.00
CA GLY A 78 -10.85 20.33 -3.43
C GLY A 78 -12.33 20.57 -3.78
N LYS A 79 -13.25 20.46 -2.80
CA LYS A 79 -14.71 20.38 -3.02
C LYS A 79 -15.11 19.29 -4.01
N ARG A 80 -14.48 18.11 -3.91
CA ARG A 80 -14.69 16.95 -4.78
C ARG A 80 -15.11 15.72 -3.99
N ASP A 81 -15.75 14.79 -4.67
CA ASP A 81 -15.99 13.45 -4.13
C ASP A 81 -14.73 12.59 -4.24
N ILE A 82 -14.51 11.70 -3.26
CA ILE A 82 -13.34 10.82 -3.24
C ILE A 82 -13.29 9.86 -4.44
N SER A 83 -14.46 9.49 -4.99
CA SER A 83 -14.57 8.62 -6.17
C SER A 83 -14.10 9.29 -7.47
N GLU A 84 -13.96 10.62 -7.50
CA GLU A 84 -13.49 11.34 -8.70
C GLU A 84 -11.99 11.15 -8.97
N PHE A 85 -11.21 10.71 -7.98
CA PHE A 85 -9.75 10.67 -8.06
C PHE A 85 -9.20 9.37 -8.65
N ASP A 86 -9.92 8.26 -8.53
CA ASP A 86 -9.39 6.93 -8.89
C ASP A 86 -8.94 6.86 -10.36
N GLY A 87 -7.68 6.45 -10.57
CA GLY A 87 -7.05 6.34 -11.88
C GLY A 87 -6.86 7.65 -12.65
N LYS A 88 -7.02 8.82 -12.00
CA LYS A 88 -6.79 10.13 -12.63
C LYS A 88 -5.42 10.71 -12.27
N ASN A 89 -4.93 11.62 -13.09
CA ASN A 89 -3.68 12.31 -12.84
C ASN A 89 -3.87 13.58 -11.98
N HIS A 90 -2.97 13.80 -11.02
CA HIS A 90 -2.99 15.01 -10.19
C HIS A 90 -2.88 16.30 -11.00
N PHE A 91 -2.02 16.32 -12.03
CA PHE A 91 -1.78 17.52 -12.84
C PHE A 91 -2.86 17.78 -13.90
N ASP A 92 -3.76 16.83 -14.15
CA ASP A 92 -4.96 17.09 -14.96
C ASP A 92 -5.98 17.92 -14.19
N PHE A 93 -6.12 17.68 -12.88
CA PHE A 93 -6.99 18.48 -12.01
C PHE A 93 -6.37 19.81 -11.61
N TYR A 94 -5.07 19.81 -11.34
CA TYR A 94 -4.34 20.96 -10.82
C TYR A 94 -3.11 21.30 -11.68
N PRO A 95 -3.29 21.73 -12.95
CA PRO A 95 -2.16 22.15 -13.78
C PRO A 95 -1.36 23.26 -13.10
N SER A 96 -0.07 23.04 -12.90
CA SER A 96 0.81 23.98 -12.20
C SER A 96 2.29 23.73 -12.50
N ASP A 97 3.13 24.71 -12.15
CA ASP A 97 4.60 24.60 -12.24
C ASP A 97 5.19 23.55 -11.28
N ALA A 98 4.40 23.09 -10.31
CA ALA A 98 4.81 22.11 -9.32
C ALA A 98 5.23 20.77 -9.92
N ILE A 99 4.83 20.46 -11.16
CA ILE A 99 5.25 19.23 -11.85
C ILE A 99 6.78 19.10 -11.93
N GLY A 100 7.53 20.21 -12.02
CA GLY A 100 9.00 20.18 -11.99
C GLY A 100 9.54 19.60 -10.68
N ILE A 101 9.00 20.06 -9.55
CA ILE A 101 9.36 19.59 -8.20
C ILE A 101 9.00 18.11 -8.03
N PHE A 102 7.82 17.69 -8.50
CA PHE A 102 7.39 16.30 -8.40
C PHE A 102 8.30 15.36 -9.22
N LYS A 103 8.65 15.76 -10.46
CA LYS A 103 9.61 15.03 -11.30
C LYS A 103 10.98 14.93 -10.65
N GLU A 104 11.46 16.01 -10.03
CA GLU A 104 12.73 16.01 -9.31
C GLU A 104 12.71 15.04 -8.12
N VAL A 105 11.67 15.07 -7.28
CA VAL A 105 11.50 14.15 -6.14
C VAL A 105 11.46 12.69 -6.61
N VAL A 106 10.73 12.38 -7.70
CA VAL A 106 10.69 11.02 -8.25
C VAL A 106 12.07 10.56 -8.74
N SER A 107 12.80 11.43 -9.44
CA SER A 107 14.11 11.09 -10.02
C SER A 107 15.21 10.94 -8.95
N THR A 108 15.22 11.81 -7.94
CA THR A 108 16.29 11.87 -6.94
C THR A 108 15.97 11.09 -5.67
N LYS A 109 14.68 10.78 -5.43
CA LYS A 109 14.15 10.24 -4.17
C LYS A 109 14.43 11.11 -2.95
N THR A 110 14.78 12.38 -3.17
CA THR A 110 15.01 13.35 -2.10
C THR A 110 13.69 14.06 -1.80
N PRO A 111 13.20 14.06 -0.55
CA PRO A 111 11.96 14.74 -0.20
C PRO A 111 12.04 16.26 -0.40
N TYR A 112 10.93 16.85 -0.83
CA TYR A 112 10.75 18.30 -0.89
C TYR A 112 9.69 18.74 0.11
N GLN A 113 9.96 19.84 0.82
CA GLN A 113 9.01 20.47 1.75
C GLN A 113 8.95 21.97 1.47
N ALA A 114 7.72 22.51 1.51
CA ALA A 114 7.47 23.94 1.42
C ALA A 114 6.47 24.37 2.49
N VAL A 115 6.49 25.65 2.82
CA VAL A 115 5.55 26.31 3.74
C VAL A 115 4.93 27.47 2.98
N ALA A 116 3.63 27.68 3.13
CA ALA A 116 2.91 28.79 2.51
C ALA A 116 3.09 28.85 0.97
N ARG A 117 3.12 27.69 0.30
CA ARG A 117 3.23 27.67 -1.16
C ARG A 117 1.87 28.02 -1.76
N PRO A 118 1.79 29.06 -2.62
CA PRO A 118 0.53 29.42 -3.26
C PRO A 118 -0.05 28.23 -4.03
N PHE A 119 -1.35 28.00 -3.84
CA PHE A 119 -2.14 27.00 -4.55
C PHE A 119 -3.40 27.65 -5.09
N SER A 120 -3.60 27.52 -6.41
CA SER A 120 -4.81 27.97 -7.09
C SER A 120 -5.68 26.76 -7.42
N PHE A 121 -7.00 26.95 -7.46
CA PHE A 121 -7.96 25.90 -7.81
C PHE A 121 -8.49 26.15 -9.24
N PRO A 122 -7.94 25.48 -10.28
CA PRO A 122 -8.43 25.60 -11.64
C PRO A 122 -9.92 25.25 -11.74
N GLY A 123 -10.68 26.08 -12.43
CA GLY A 123 -12.13 25.90 -12.58
C GLY A 123 -12.97 26.34 -11.37
N GLN A 124 -12.36 26.89 -10.31
CA GLN A 124 -13.05 27.48 -9.16
C GLN A 124 -12.56 28.93 -8.95
N PRO A 125 -12.82 29.86 -9.91
CA PRO A 125 -12.29 31.22 -9.89
C PRO A 125 -12.81 32.07 -8.72
N GLU A 126 -13.90 31.65 -8.07
CA GLU A 126 -14.41 32.26 -6.85
C GLU A 126 -13.52 32.00 -5.63
N ARG A 127 -12.56 31.06 -5.73
CA ARG A 127 -11.61 30.76 -4.67
C ARG A 127 -10.35 31.59 -4.87
N GLU A 128 -10.05 32.39 -3.86
CA GLU A 128 -8.76 33.05 -3.76
C GLU A 128 -7.62 32.02 -3.67
N THR A 129 -6.41 32.45 -4.01
CA THR A 129 -5.21 31.61 -3.86
C THR A 129 -5.00 31.30 -2.39
N THR A 130 -4.85 30.02 -2.07
CA THR A 130 -4.56 29.55 -0.71
C THR A 130 -3.05 29.42 -0.51
N TYR A 131 -2.59 29.56 0.73
CA TYR A 131 -1.18 29.44 1.13
C TYR A 131 -1.06 28.44 2.28
#